data_AF-A0A101VX36-F1
#
_entry.id   AF-A0A101VX36-F1
#
_cell.length_a   1.000
_cell.length_b   1.000
_cell.length_c   1.000
_cell.angle_alpha   90.00
_cell.angle_beta   90.00
_cell.angle_gamma   90.00
#
_symmetry.space_group_name_H-M   'P 1'
#
loop_
_entity.id
_entity.type
_entity.pdbx_description
1 polymer ?
#
loop_
_entity_poly.entity_id
_entity_poly.type
_entity_poly.pdbx_seq_one_letter_code
_entity_poly.pdbx_strand_id
1 'polypeptide(L)'
;MNLTREQLAEKLKITPRYLMSIENENKKPSYGVLFHLIRELGISADTIFFPERGKSANIEMEQLTRLLRLCDERDLKIATATVKALLNTK
;
A
#
# COMPACT_ATOMS: atom_id res chain seq x y z
N MET A 1 -3.38 -16.06 2.54
CA MET A 1 -2.80 -16.79 3.69
C MET A 1 -3.61 -16.41 4.91
N ASN A 2 -4.22 -17.36 5.64
CA ASN A 2 -4.90 -17.07 6.89
C ASN A 2 -3.88 -17.16 8.03
N LEU A 3 -3.20 -16.06 8.31
CA LEU A 3 -2.29 -15.93 9.45
C LEU A 3 -3.12 -15.63 10.70
N THR A 4 -2.93 -16.38 11.79
CA THR A 4 -3.58 -16.05 13.05
C THR A 4 -2.91 -14.83 13.70
N ARG A 5 -3.61 -14.16 14.63
CA ARG A 5 -3.05 -13.02 15.37
C ARG A 5 -1.83 -13.43 16.18
N GLU A 6 -1.83 -14.65 16.70
CA GLU A 6 -0.72 -15.23 17.46
C GLU A 6 0.50 -15.42 16.55
N GLN A 7 0.31 -15.99 15.37
CA GLN A 7 1.38 -16.18 14.38
C GLN A 7 1.96 -14.85 13.89
N LEU A 8 1.11 -13.84 13.69
CA LEU A 8 1.56 -12.50 13.32
C LEU A 8 2.35 -11.83 14.46
N ALA A 9 1.85 -11.90 15.68
CA ALA A 9 2.51 -11.33 16.85
C ALA A 9 3.90 -11.97 17.06
N GLU A 10 4.01 -13.29 16.91
CA GLU A 10 5.26 -14.03 16.97
C GLU A 10 6.26 -13.55 15.91
N LYS A 11 5.86 -13.47 14.64
CA LYS A 11 6.69 -12.96 13.54
C LYS A 11 7.20 -11.55 13.79
N LEU A 12 6.35 -10.68 14.33
CA LEU A 12 6.66 -9.29 14.64
C LEU A 12 7.42 -9.12 15.96
N LYS A 13 7.64 -10.21 16.71
CA LYS A 13 8.27 -10.22 18.04
C LYS A 13 7.56 -9.28 19.02
N ILE A 14 6.23 -9.26 18.97
CA ILE A 14 5.37 -8.52 19.89
C ILE A 14 4.38 -9.45 20.60
N THR A 15 3.70 -8.96 21.63
CA THR A 15 2.66 -9.75 22.29
C THR A 15 1.35 -9.69 21.49
N PRO A 16 0.54 -10.77 21.48
CA PRO A 16 -0.81 -10.75 20.88
C PRO A 16 -1.69 -9.65 21.46
N ARG A 17 -1.52 -9.32 22.75
CA ARG A 17 -2.21 -8.22 23.42
C ARG A 17 -1.81 -6.85 22.85
N TYR A 18 -0.52 -6.65 22.57
CA TYR A 18 -0.06 -5.40 21.94
C TYR A 18 -0.62 -5.26 20.52
N LEU A 19 -0.62 -6.36 19.75
CA LEU A 19 -1.27 -6.39 18.43
C LEU A 19 -2.77 -6.05 18.53
N MET A 20 -3.46 -6.54 19.56
CA MET A 20 -4.86 -6.20 19.85
C MET A 20 -5.10 -4.73 20.16
N SER A 21 -4.23 -4.11 20.96
CA SER A 21 -4.32 -2.67 21.19
C SER A 21 -4.12 -1.87 19.91
N ILE A 22 -3.25 -2.34 18.99
CA ILE A 22 -3.03 -1.68 17.70
C ILE A 22 -4.29 -1.72 16.84
N GLU A 23 -4.95 -2.88 16.72
CA GLU A 23 -6.10 -3.05 15.84
C GLU A 23 -7.41 -2.48 16.40
N ASN A 24 -7.63 -2.60 17.71
CA ASN A 24 -8.95 -2.31 18.32
C ASN A 24 -8.97 -1.06 19.21
N GLU A 25 -7.82 -0.65 19.75
CA GLU A 25 -7.76 0.41 20.77
C GLU A 25 -7.07 1.69 20.24
N ASN A 26 -6.91 1.82 18.92
CA ASN A 26 -6.21 2.93 18.26
C ASN A 26 -4.77 3.15 18.77
N LYS A 27 -4.11 2.11 19.32
CA LYS A 27 -2.73 2.23 19.78
C LYS A 27 -1.79 2.38 18.59
N LYS A 28 -1.04 3.49 18.54
CA LYS A 28 -0.06 3.71 17.49
C LYS A 28 1.16 2.79 17.70
N PRO A 29 1.51 1.94 16.73
CA PRO A 29 2.73 1.14 16.80
C PRO A 29 3.98 2.02 16.70
N SER A 30 5.13 1.50 17.14
CA SER A 30 6.41 2.11 16.76
C SER A 30 6.62 2.01 15.25
N TYR A 31 7.49 2.86 14.68
CA TYR A 31 7.81 2.81 13.26
C TYR A 31 8.29 1.41 12.82
N GLY A 32 9.15 0.76 13.62
CA GLY A 32 9.63 -0.59 13.32
C GLY A 32 8.51 -1.62 13.24
N VAL A 33 7.56 -1.59 14.18
CA VAL A 33 6.41 -2.49 14.18
C VAL A 33 5.49 -2.20 12.98
N LEU A 34 5.25 -0.92 12.66
CA LEU A 34 4.47 -0.51 11.49
C LEU A 34 5.11 -1.00 10.18
N PHE A 35 6.42 -0.83 10.04
CA PHE A 35 7.18 -1.29 8.88
C PHE A 35 7.04 -2.80 8.67
N HIS A 36 7.20 -3.59 9.73
CA HIS A 36 7.06 -5.04 9.64
C HIS A 36 5.63 -5.47 9.35
N LEU A 37 4.61 -4.81 9.94
CA LEU A 37 3.20 -5.07 9.64
C LEU A 37 2.89 -4.88 8.14
N ILE A 38 3.32 -3.76 7.56
CA ILE A 38 3.12 -3.43 6.14
C ILE A 38 3.74 -4.51 5.24
N ARG A 39 4.94 -4.99 5.59
CA ARG A 39 5.68 -5.96 4.79
C ARG A 39 5.14 -7.38 4.92
N GLU A 40 4.86 -7.84 6.14
CA GLU A 40 4.33 -9.19 6.37
C GLU A 40 2.92 -9.38 5.81
N LEU A 41 2.08 -8.35 5.89
CA LEU A 41 0.69 -8.42 5.41
C LEU A 41 0.53 -7.98 3.95
N GLY A 42 1.59 -7.48 3.31
CA GLY A 42 1.52 -6.98 1.93
C GLY A 42 0.61 -5.76 1.77
N ILE A 43 0.41 -4.98 2.84
CA ILE A 43 -0.43 -3.77 2.82
C ILE A 43 0.31 -2.67 2.05
N SER A 44 -0.42 -1.88 1.27
CA SER A 44 0.16 -0.67 0.68
C SER A 44 0.39 0.38 1.77
N ALA A 45 1.59 0.94 1.88
CA ALA A 45 1.83 2.05 2.80
C ALA A 45 0.91 3.24 2.49
N ASP A 46 0.59 3.45 1.21
CA ASP A 46 -0.28 4.53 0.78
C ASP A 46 -1.69 4.40 1.35
N THR A 47 -2.21 3.18 1.54
CA THR A 47 -3.55 3.01 2.12
C THR A 47 -3.59 3.34 3.62
N ILE A 48 -2.44 3.32 4.30
CA ILE A 48 -2.32 3.66 5.72
C ILE A 48 -2.09 5.17 5.89
N PHE A 49 -1.18 5.75 5.10
CA PHE A 49 -0.79 7.16 5.23
C PHE A 49 -1.68 8.13 4.45
N PHE A 50 -2.37 7.64 3.42
CA PHE A 50 -3.30 8.40 2.58
C PHE A 50 -4.67 7.70 2.51
N PRO A 51 -5.35 7.49 3.65
CA PRO A 51 -6.62 6.75 3.70
C PRO A 51 -7.74 7.39 2.86
N GLU A 52 -7.66 8.69 2.59
CA GLU A 52 -8.54 9.42 1.68
C GLU A 52 -8.43 8.96 0.22
N ARG A 53 -7.24 8.49 -0.20
CA ARG A 53 -7.03 8.00 -1.58
C ARG A 53 -7.65 6.64 -1.82
N GLY A 54 -7.82 5.83 -0.76
CA GLY A 54 -8.42 4.49 -0.85
C GLY A 54 -9.94 4.50 -1.07
N LYS A 55 -10.64 5.59 -0.75
CA LYS A 55 -12.10 5.71 -1.01
C LYS A 55 -12.44 6.08 -2.45
N SER A 56 -11.42 6.48 -3.23
CA SER A 56 -11.52 6.78 -4.65
C SER A 56 -10.35 6.15 -5.39
N ALA A 57 -10.14 4.84 -5.17
CA ALA A 57 -9.31 4.07 -6.08
C ALA A 57 -9.96 4.20 -7.47
N ASN A 58 -9.46 5.13 -8.27
CA ASN A 58 -9.94 5.32 -9.61
C ASN A 58 -9.59 4.01 -10.34
N ILE A 59 -10.61 3.18 -10.58
CA ILE A 59 -10.46 1.86 -11.22
C ILE A 59 -9.63 1.99 -12.50
N GLU A 60 -9.78 3.11 -13.23
CA GLU A 60 -9.00 3.43 -14.42
C GLU A 60 -7.52 3.65 -14.11
N MET A 61 -7.18 4.33 -13.00
CA MET A 61 -5.78 4.53 -12.57
C MET A 61 -5.11 3.23 -12.14
N GLU A 62 -5.84 2.34 -11.45
CA GLU A 62 -5.31 1.02 -11.08
C GLU A 62 -5.09 0.14 -12.32
N GLN A 63 -6.06 0.11 -13.23
CA GLN A 63 -5.94 -0.59 -14.51
C GLN A 63 -4.77 -0.05 -15.33
N LEU A 64 -4.65 1.28 -15.46
CA LEU A 64 -3.54 1.92 -16.17
C LEU A 64 -2.20 1.59 -15.52
N THR A 65 -2.11 1.64 -14.18
CA THR A 65 -0.89 1.26 -13.46
C THR A 65 -0.49 -0.19 -13.74
N ARG A 66 -1.47 -1.12 -13.78
CA ARG A 66 -1.21 -2.52 -14.11
C ARG A 66 -0.69 -2.67 -15.53
N LEU A 67 -1.25 -1.94 -16.50
CA LEU A 67 -0.78 -1.95 -17.89
C LEU A 67 0.64 -1.39 -18.01
N LEU A 68 0.93 -0.27 -17.34
CA LEU A 68 2.25 0.36 -17.36
C LEU A 68 3.35 -0.53 -16.76
N ARG A 69 3.02 -1.45 -15.85
CA ARG A 69 4.00 -2.42 -15.32
C ARG A 69 4.44 -3.48 -16.34
N LEU A 70 3.69 -3.66 -17.43
CA LEU A 70 4.02 -4.59 -18.51
C LEU A 70 4.87 -3.94 -19.61
N CYS A 71 5.00 -2.62 -19.58
CA CYS A 71 5.72 -1.82 -20.56
C CYS A 71 7.24 -1.89 -20.35
N ASP A 72 7.98 -1.86 -21.45
CA ASP A 72 9.42 -1.66 -21.41
C ASP A 72 9.81 -0.17 -21.26
N GLU A 73 11.10 0.13 -21.21
CA GLU A 73 11.58 1.50 -21.02
C GLU A 73 11.13 2.44 -22.15
N ARG A 74 11.04 1.95 -23.39
CA ARG A 74 10.61 2.74 -24.55
C ARG A 74 9.13 3.06 -24.43
N ASP A 75 8.32 2.07 -24.12
CA ASP A 75 6.87 2.21 -23.94
C ASP A 75 6.56 3.22 -22.83
N LEU A 76 7.29 3.15 -21.70
CA LEU A 76 7.12 4.09 -20.58
C LEU A 76 7.48 5.54 -20.97
N LYS A 77 8.50 5.74 -21.81
CA LYS A 77 8.84 7.08 -22.34
C LYS A 77 7.69 7.65 -23.18
N ILE A 78 7.08 6.83 -24.03
CA ILE A 78 5.94 7.24 -24.86
C ILE A 78 4.74 7.58 -23.98
N ALA A 79 4.35 6.67 -23.07
CA ALA A 79 3.24 6.88 -22.16
C ALA A 79 3.41 8.16 -21.33
N THR A 80 4.64 8.42 -20.85
CA THR A 80 4.98 9.65 -20.13
C THR A 80 4.78 10.90 -20.99
N ALA A 81 5.23 10.87 -22.25
CA ALA A 81 5.06 11.99 -23.17
C ALA A 81 3.57 12.27 -23.45
N THR A 82 2.75 11.23 -23.65
CA THR A 82 1.31 11.36 -23.83
C THR A 82 0.63 11.98 -22.61
N VAL A 83 0.93 11.50 -21.40
CA VAL A 83 0.37 12.06 -20.16
C VAL A 83 0.79 13.53 -20.00
N LYS A 84 2.05 13.88 -20.27
CA LYS A 84 2.51 15.27 -20.25
C LYS A 84 1.75 16.15 -21.25
N ALA A 85 1.51 15.66 -22.46
CA ALA A 85 0.73 16.39 -23.46
C ALA A 85 -0.70 16.66 -22.97
N LEU A 86 -1.38 15.65 -22.40
CA LEU A 86 -2.72 15.81 -21.82
C LEU A 86 -2.77 16.85 -20.70
N LEU A 87 -1.75 16.89 -19.83
CA LEU A 87 -1.67 17.85 -18.73
C LEU A 87 -1.42 19.29 -19.21
N ASN A 88 -0.68 19.46 -20.31
CA ASN A 88 -0.44 20.77 -20.91
C ASN A 88 -1.62 21.32 -21.71
N THR A 89 -2.63 20.48 -22.02
CA THR A 89 -3.86 20.87 -22.71
C THR A 89 -5.01 21.23 -21.76
N LYS A 90 -4.80 21.14 -20.44
CA LYS A 90 -5.70 21.66 -19.40
C LYS A 90 -5.28 23.06 -18.98
#